data_AF-A0A847NT07-F1
#
_entry.id   AF-A0A847NT07-F1
#
_cell.length_a   1.000
_cell.length_b   1.000
_cell.length_c   1.000
_cell.angle_alpha   90.00
_cell.angle_beta   90.00
_cell.angle_gamma   90.00
#
_symmetry.space_group_name_H-M   'P 1'
#
loop_
_entity.id
_entity.type
_entity.pdbx_description
1 polymer ?
#
loop_
_entity_poly.entity_id
_entity_poly.type
_entity_poly.pdbx_seq_one_letter_code
_entity_poly.pdbx_strand_id
1 'polypeptide(L)' 'NNLLYNHQKYLNKNNKYFIYCRKGIKSKRVAAILEAYGYDITLVI' A
#
# COMPACT_ATOMS: atom_id res chain seq x y z
N ASN A 1 -3.72 -6.57 -12.15
CA ASN A 1 -2.82 -5.39 -12.09
C ASN A 1 -3.63 -4.10 -12.10
N ASN A 2 -4.10 -3.60 -10.95
CA ASN A 2 -4.79 -2.29 -10.95
C ASN A 2 -4.91 -1.58 -9.59
N LEU A 3 -4.25 -2.07 -8.52
CA LEU A 3 -4.44 -1.51 -7.18
C LEU A 3 -3.97 -0.06 -7.08
N LEU A 4 -2.82 0.28 -7.67
CA LEU A 4 -2.27 1.63 -7.64
C LEU A 4 -3.02 2.65 -8.49
N TYR A 5 -3.80 2.20 -9.48
CA TYR A 5 -4.60 3.10 -10.33
C TYR A 5 -6.03 3.29 -9.79
N ASN A 6 -6.58 2.27 -9.15
CA ASN A 6 -7.93 2.29 -8.57
C ASN A 6 -7.92 2.24 -7.04
N HIS A 7 -6.84 2.70 -6.42
CA HIS A 7 -6.62 2.60 -4.98
C HIS A 7 -7.79 3.17 -4.17
N GLN A 8 -8.43 4.25 -4.64
CA GLN A 8 -9.57 4.89 -3.97
C GLN A 8 -10.83 4.00 -3.92
N LYS A 9 -10.97 3.05 -4.86
CA LYS A 9 -12.09 2.10 -4.87
C LYS A 9 -11.92 1.00 -3.82
N TYR A 10 -10.68 0.67 -3.46
CA TYR A 10 -10.35 -0.49 -2.64
C TYR A 10 -9.82 -0.13 -1.25
N LEU A 11 -9.27 1.08 -1.11
CA LEU A 11 -8.63 1.56 0.10
C LEU A 11 -9.32 2.83 0.60
N ASN A 12 -9.61 2.86 1.89
CA ASN A 12 -10.14 4.01 2.59
C ASN A 12 -9.02 4.62 3.44
N LYS A 13 -8.79 5.93 3.33
CA LYS A 13 -7.69 6.61 4.05
C LYS A 13 -7.84 6.59 5.57
N ASN A 14 -9.05 6.35 6.09
CA ASN A 14 -9.30 6.25 7.53
C ASN A 14 -8.94 4.88 8.10
N ASN A 15 -8.61 3.90 7.24
CA ASN A 15 -8.27 2.55 7.65
C ASN A 15 -6.76 2.33 7.56
N LYS A 16 -6.24 1.59 8.53
CA LYS A 16 -4.85 1.14 8.55
C LYS A 16 -4.70 -0.18 7.80
N TYR A 17 -3.72 -0.27 6.91
CA TYR A 17 -3.45 -1.46 6.12
C TYR A 17 -2.03 -1.97 6.33
N PHE A 18 -1.89 -3.29 6.36
CA PHE A 18 -0.60 -3.97 6.50
C PHE A 18 -0.23 -4.67 5.20
N ILE A 19 0.89 -4.27 4.60
CA ILE A 19 1.44 -4.96 3.43
C ILE A 19 2.46 -5.97 3.95
N TYR A 20 2.15 -7.25 3.80
CA TYR A 20 3.06 -8.33 4.16
C TYR A 20 3.72 -8.91 2.92
N CYS A 21 5.05 -9.05 2.92
CA CYS A 21 5.79 -9.64 1.81
C CYS A 21 7.05 -10.38 2.28
N ARG A 22 7.18 -11.66 1.88
CA ARG A 22 8.29 -12.54 2.28
C ARG A 22 9.67 -12.14 1.71
N LYS A 23 9.72 -11.45 0.56
CA LYS A 23 10.93 -10.83 -0.02
C LYS A 23 10.53 -10.06 -1.29
N GLY A 24 10.89 -8.77 -1.40
CA GLY A 24 10.76 -8.05 -2.67
C GLY A 24 10.87 -6.52 -2.57
N ILE A 25 11.62 -5.90 -3.49
CA ILE A 25 11.71 -4.44 -3.67
C ILE A 25 10.35 -3.85 -4.11
N LYS A 26 9.52 -4.65 -4.78
CA LYS A 26 8.22 -4.20 -5.30
C LYS A 26 7.23 -3.84 -4.19
N SER A 27 7.21 -4.57 -3.07
CA SER A 27 6.29 -4.28 -1.96
C SER A 27 6.65 -2.99 -1.24
N LYS A 28 7.95 -2.74 -1.05
CA LYS A 28 8.47 -1.46 -0.54
C LYS A 28 8.02 -0.29 -1.42
N ARG A 29 8.14 -0.44 -2.74
CA ARG A 29 7.72 0.59 -3.70
C ARG A 29 6.20 0.84 -3.68
N VAL A 30 5.39 -0.22 -3.58
CA VAL A 30 3.92 -0.09 -3.48
C VAL A 30 3.52 0.59 -2.18
N ALA A 31 4.11 0.20 -1.04
CA ALA A 31 3.86 0.83 0.25
C ALA A 31 4.19 2.33 0.19
N ALA A 32 5.38 2.69 -0.29
CA ALA A 32 5.81 4.08 -0.40
C ALA A 32 4.88 4.93 -1.30
N ILE A 33 4.40 4.37 -2.42
CA ILE A 33 3.45 5.08 -3.30
C ILE A 33 2.11 5.33 -2.59
N LEU A 34 1.59 4.33 -1.88
CA LEU A 34 0.31 4.46 -1.18
C LEU A 34 0.43 5.40 0.03
N GLU A 35 1.55 5.37 0.76
CA GLU A 35 1.85 6.36 1.82
C GLU A 35 1.91 7.78 1.24
N ALA A 36 2.57 7.98 0.10
CA ALA A 36 2.62 9.27 -0.59
C ALA A 36 1.23 9.77 -1.04
N TYR A 37 0.27 8.87 -1.28
CA TYR A 37 -1.12 9.22 -1.55
C TYR A 37 -1.95 9.50 -0.28
N GLY A 38 -1.35 9.34 0.91
CA GLY A 38 -1.94 9.64 2.21
C GLY A 38 -2.74 8.47 2.80
N TYR A 39 -2.41 7.23 2.45
CA TYR A 39 -2.96 6.05 3.11
C TYR A 39 -2.08 5.65 4.31
N ASP A 40 -2.70 5.21 5.40
CA ASP A 40 -1.99 4.60 6.53
C ASP A 40 -1.62 3.15 6.18
N ILE A 41 -0.40 2.98 5.67
CA ILE A 41 0.16 1.70 5.27
C ILE A 41 1.34 1.36 6.17
N THR A 42 1.42 0.12 6.63
CA THR A 42 2.60 -0.40 7.33
C THR A 42 3.13 -1.61 6.56
N LEU A 43 4.40 -1.57 6.17
CA LEU A 43 5.08 -2.73 5.61
C LEU A 43 5.53 -3.65 6.75
N VAL A 44 4.98 -4.86 6.80
CA VAL A 44 5.37 -5.90 7.75
C VAL A 44 6.34 -6.84 7.04
N ILE A 45 7.59 -6.87 7.50
CA ILE A 45 8.72 -7.62 6.93
C ILE A 45 8.86 -8.98 7.60
#